data_AF-A0A8J7BLA5-F1
#
_entry.id   AF-A0A8J7BLA5-F1
#
_cell.length_a   1.000
_cell.length_b   1.000
_cell.length_c   1.000
_cell.angle_alpha   90.00
_cell.angle_beta   90.00
_cell.angle_gamma   90.00
#
_symmetry.space_group_name_H-M   'P 1'
#
loop_
_entity.id
_entity.type
_entity.pdbx_description
1 polymer ?
#
loop_
_entity_poly.entity_id
_entity_poly.type
_entity_poly.pdbx_seq_one_letter_code
_entity_poly.pdbx_strand_id
1 'polypeptide(L)'
;MTIEKIVEQALQDGYLTPAMEAEVGRICDTAAELSIEEYMALDRLMGALLTGEVVAVPRKQFINVMEELVLTEAISRVAEIESTSDKTLDLGDIAAYALNRLPPLYATTEEGANFQRENARGELSALIADQVQQAISRNLDKPDFYPERQIIQKKTGDNVLSQVSSLLQDHAHKFEPAPKA
;
A
#
# COMPACT_ATOMS: atom_id res chain seq x y z
N MET A 1 -13.31 10.98 -17.69
CA MET A 1 -13.86 9.91 -18.58
C MET A 1 -15.25 10.35 -19.03
N THR A 2 -15.79 9.84 -20.14
CA THR A 2 -17.21 10.10 -20.49
C THR A 2 -18.12 9.12 -19.75
N ILE A 3 -19.35 9.53 -19.41
CA ILE A 3 -20.34 8.67 -18.72
C ILE A 3 -20.57 7.38 -19.51
N GLU A 4 -20.69 7.45 -20.84
CA GLU A 4 -20.89 6.29 -21.73
C GLU A 4 -19.87 5.17 -21.52
N LYS A 5 -18.58 5.52 -21.43
CA LYS A 5 -17.50 4.55 -21.23
C LYS A 5 -17.59 3.89 -19.86
N ILE A 6 -18.04 4.62 -18.85
CA ILE A 6 -18.22 4.08 -17.49
C ILE A 6 -19.39 3.10 -17.49
N VAL A 7 -20.49 3.42 -18.18
CA VAL A 7 -21.66 2.55 -18.30
C VAL A 7 -21.33 1.29 -19.09
N GLU A 8 -20.63 1.41 -20.21
CA GLU A 8 -20.20 0.26 -21.02
C GLU A 8 -19.28 -0.67 -20.22
N GLN A 9 -18.32 -0.11 -19.49
CA GLN A 9 -17.44 -0.88 -18.61
C GLN A 9 -18.22 -1.56 -17.47
N ALA A 10 -19.17 -0.87 -16.84
CA ALA A 10 -19.98 -1.44 -15.76
C ALA A 10 -20.89 -2.58 -16.25
N LEU A 11 -21.44 -2.46 -17.47
CA LEU A 11 -22.22 -3.52 -18.12
C LEU A 11 -21.35 -4.72 -18.53
N GLN A 12 -20.11 -4.48 -18.96
CA GLN A 12 -19.18 -5.54 -19.31
C GLN A 12 -18.69 -6.30 -18.08
N ASP A 13 -18.37 -5.58 -17.01
CA ASP A 13 -17.84 -6.16 -15.77
C ASP A 13 -18.94 -6.73 -14.87
N GLY A 14 -20.21 -6.33 -15.07
CA GLY A 14 -21.36 -6.74 -14.25
C GLY A 14 -21.39 -6.12 -12.85
N TYR A 15 -20.46 -5.21 -12.55
CA TYR A 15 -20.33 -4.54 -11.26
C TYR A 15 -20.10 -3.04 -11.44
N LEU A 16 -20.81 -2.23 -10.66
CA LEU A 16 -20.51 -0.82 -10.52
C LEU A 16 -19.55 -0.63 -9.35
N THR A 17 -18.30 -0.27 -9.64
CA THR A 17 -17.31 -0.02 -8.59
C THR A 17 -17.52 1.37 -7.95
N PRO A 18 -17.16 1.56 -6.68
CA PRO A 18 -17.26 2.87 -6.03
C PRO A 18 -16.49 4.00 -6.73
N ALA A 19 -15.42 3.66 -7.47
CA ALA A 19 -14.67 4.62 -8.27
C ALA A 19 -15.45 5.09 -9.50
N MET A 20 -16.15 4.17 -10.17
CA MET A 20 -17.05 4.47 -11.30
C MET A 20 -18.23 5.33 -10.85
N GLU A 21 -18.87 4.97 -9.74
CA GLU A 21 -19.96 5.74 -9.14
C GLU A 21 -19.52 7.18 -8.78
N ALA A 22 -18.35 7.33 -8.16
CA ALA A 22 -17.82 8.65 -7.81
C ALA A 22 -17.45 9.50 -9.04
N GLU A 23 -17.01 8.87 -10.12
CA GLU A 23 -16.73 9.56 -11.39
C GLU A 23 -18.01 10.02 -12.07
N VAL A 24 -19.04 9.18 -12.11
CA VAL A 24 -20.38 9.55 -12.62
C VAL A 24 -20.96 10.69 -11.80
N GLY A 25 -20.92 10.59 -10.46
CA GLY A 25 -21.38 11.66 -9.56
C GLY A 25 -20.64 12.98 -9.80
N ARG A 26 -19.31 12.94 -9.96
CA ARG A 26 -18.52 14.16 -10.25
C ARG A 26 -18.91 14.79 -11.58
N ILE A 27 -19.13 13.99 -12.63
CA ILE A 27 -19.53 14.51 -13.94
C ILE A 27 -20.93 15.13 -13.84
N CYS A 28 -21.86 14.46 -13.15
CA CYS A 28 -23.19 14.98 -12.88
C CYS A 28 -23.20 16.28 -12.06
N ASP A 29 -22.31 16.42 -11.08
CA ASP A 29 -22.20 17.62 -10.24
C ASP A 29 -21.49 18.79 -10.96
N THR A 30 -20.59 18.48 -11.90
CA THR A 30 -19.80 19.49 -12.63
C THR A 30 -20.50 20.00 -13.89
N ALA A 31 -21.32 19.16 -14.53
CA ALA A 31 -22.06 19.52 -15.74
C ALA A 31 -23.37 20.23 -15.38
N ALA A 32 -23.46 21.54 -15.63
CA ALA A 32 -24.69 22.31 -15.45
C ALA A 32 -25.83 21.87 -16.38
N GLU A 33 -25.50 21.26 -17.52
CA GLU A 33 -26.42 20.59 -18.44
C GLU A 33 -25.75 19.33 -19.00
N LEU A 34 -26.31 18.15 -18.74
CA LEU A 34 -25.86 16.90 -19.38
C LEU A 34 -26.36 16.86 -20.83
N SER A 35 -25.53 16.34 -21.73
CA SER A 35 -25.94 16.02 -23.10
C SER A 35 -26.98 14.90 -23.13
N ILE A 36 -27.76 14.82 -24.21
CA ILE A 36 -28.78 13.77 -24.41
C ILE A 36 -28.14 12.37 -24.34
N GLU A 37 -26.93 12.23 -24.89
CA GLU A 37 -26.15 10.99 -24.88
C GLU A 37 -25.80 10.55 -23.46
N GLU A 38 -25.37 11.48 -22.61
CA GLU A 38 -25.07 11.22 -21.19
C GLU A 38 -26.32 10.84 -20.39
N TYR A 39 -27.47 11.47 -20.67
CA TYR A 39 -28.75 11.09 -20.06
C TYR A 39 -29.19 9.69 -20.47
N MET A 40 -29.06 9.32 -21.75
CA MET A 40 -29.39 7.97 -22.24
C MET A 40 -28.47 6.91 -21.64
N ALA A 41 -27.18 7.21 -21.48
CA ALA A 41 -26.24 6.33 -20.81
C ALA A 41 -26.62 6.14 -19.33
N LEU A 42 -27.00 7.21 -18.63
CA LEU A 42 -27.43 7.15 -17.24
C LEU A 42 -28.71 6.32 -17.07
N ASP A 43 -29.70 6.50 -17.96
CA ASP A 43 -30.95 5.72 -17.95
C ASP A 43 -30.69 4.23 -18.17
N ARG A 44 -29.77 3.90 -19.10
CA ARG A 44 -29.33 2.52 -19.31
C ARG A 44 -28.65 1.94 -18.08
N LEU A 45 -27.81 2.70 -17.39
CA LEU A 45 -27.16 2.28 -16.15
C LEU A 45 -28.20 2.06 -15.03
N MET A 46 -29.19 2.94 -14.90
CA MET A 46 -30.29 2.76 -13.93
C MET A 46 -31.13 1.51 -14.25
N GLY A 47 -31.45 1.27 -15.51
CA GLY A 47 -32.14 0.06 -15.95
C GLY A 47 -31.35 -1.20 -15.62
N ALA A 48 -30.02 -1.19 -15.82
CA ALA A 48 -29.15 -2.32 -15.49
C ALA A 48 -29.04 -2.57 -13.97
N LEU A 49 -29.05 -1.51 -13.15
CA LEU A 49 -29.10 -1.64 -11.69
C LEU A 49 -30.45 -2.20 -11.21
N LEU A 50 -31.57 -1.79 -11.82
CA LEU A 50 -32.91 -2.25 -11.45
C LEU A 50 -33.20 -3.68 -11.89
N THR A 51 -32.66 -4.10 -13.03
CA THR A 51 -32.78 -5.47 -13.56
C THR A 51 -31.80 -6.45 -12.91
N GLY A 52 -30.80 -5.94 -12.18
CA GLY A 52 -29.76 -6.75 -11.53
C GLY A 52 -28.67 -7.24 -12.49
N GLU A 53 -28.62 -6.73 -13.72
CA GLU A 53 -27.50 -6.98 -14.65
C GLU A 53 -26.19 -6.36 -14.13
N VAL A 54 -26.29 -5.28 -13.35
CA VAL A 54 -25.15 -4.64 -12.68
C VAL A 54 -25.38 -4.62 -11.18
N VAL A 55 -24.45 -5.16 -10.41
CA VAL A 55 -24.49 -5.10 -8.95
C VAL A 55 -23.60 -3.97 -8.46
N ALA A 56 -24.17 -2.99 -7.77
CA ALA A 56 -23.39 -1.96 -7.09
C ALA A 56 -22.58 -2.60 -5.96
N VAL A 57 -21.26 -2.57 -6.06
CA VAL A 57 -20.39 -3.05 -5.00
C VAL A 57 -20.38 -1.99 -3.91
N PRO A 58 -20.93 -2.25 -2.71
CA PRO A 58 -20.92 -1.26 -1.64
C PRO A 58 -19.47 -0.84 -1.35
N ARG A 59 -19.27 0.43 -0.99
CA ARG A 59 -18.01 0.93 -0.45
C ARG A 59 -17.63 0.05 0.74
N LYS A 60 -16.76 -0.92 0.50
CA LYS A 60 -16.30 -1.87 1.51
C LYS A 60 -15.57 -1.08 2.60
N GLN A 61 -16.23 -0.92 3.74
CA GLN A 61 -15.62 -0.41 4.97
C GLN A 61 -14.83 -1.56 5.60
N PHE A 62 -13.72 -1.96 4.98
CA PHE A 62 -12.78 -2.87 5.62
C PHE A 62 -11.75 -2.05 6.37
N ILE A 63 -11.55 -2.37 7.62
CA ILE A 63 -10.53 -1.74 8.46
C ILE A 63 -9.54 -2.82 8.88
N ASN A 64 -8.24 -2.58 8.69
CA ASN A 64 -7.20 -3.42 9.25
C ASN A 64 -6.91 -2.96 10.68
N VAL A 65 -7.36 -3.73 11.67
CA VAL A 65 -7.21 -3.40 13.10
C VAL A 65 -5.72 -3.33 13.51
N MET A 66 -4.85 -4.02 12.78
CA MET A 66 -3.41 -4.00 13.06
C MET A 66 -2.78 -2.63 12.80
N GLU A 67 -3.32 -1.81 11.90
CA GLU A 67 -2.77 -0.48 11.63
C GLU A 67 -2.76 0.37 12.91
N GLU A 68 -3.89 0.44 13.61
CA GLU A 68 -4.03 1.20 14.85
C GLU A 68 -3.07 0.70 15.94
N LEU A 69 -2.99 -0.61 16.13
CA LEU A 69 -2.15 -1.23 17.16
C LEU A 69 -0.66 -1.00 16.89
N VAL A 70 -0.23 -1.20 15.64
CA VAL A 70 1.16 -1.02 15.24
C VAL A 70 1.56 0.45 15.27
N LEU A 71 0.70 1.37 14.81
CA LEU A 71 0.97 2.81 14.90
C LEU A 71 1.13 3.25 16.36
N THR A 72 0.26 2.78 17.25
CA THR A 72 0.33 3.15 18.67
C THR A 72 1.65 2.71 19.29
N GLU A 73 2.06 1.45 19.08
CA GLU A 73 3.34 0.94 19.60
C GLU A 73 4.53 1.66 18.95
N ALA A 74 4.50 1.87 17.63
CA ALA A 74 5.58 2.54 16.91
C ALA A 74 5.78 3.99 17.39
N ILE A 75 4.69 4.75 17.59
CA ILE A 75 4.75 6.11 18.13
C ILE A 75 5.40 6.10 19.52
N SER A 76 4.96 5.20 20.41
CA SER A 76 5.53 5.10 21.77
C SER A 76 7.02 4.80 21.75
N ARG A 77 7.46 3.85 20.93
CA ARG A 77 8.87 3.45 20.83
C ARG A 77 9.75 4.49 20.15
N VAL A 78 9.26 5.10 19.08
CA VAL A 78 9.98 6.18 18.38
C VAL A 78 10.14 7.39 19.30
N ALA A 79 9.09 7.81 19.99
CA ALA A 79 9.17 8.93 20.92
C ALA A 79 10.17 8.69 22.07
N GLU A 80 10.23 7.48 22.60
CA GLU A 80 11.22 7.09 23.62
C GLU A 80 12.66 7.22 23.08
N ILE A 81 12.90 6.75 21.84
CA ILE A 81 14.22 6.77 21.22
C ILE A 81 14.63 8.18 20.80
N GLU A 82 13.75 8.97 20.20
CA GLU A 82 14.00 10.36 19.82
C GLU A 82 14.24 11.25 21.06
N SER A 83 13.64 10.92 22.21
CA SER A 83 13.94 11.62 23.47
C SER A 83 15.32 11.27 24.04
N THR A 84 15.86 10.09 23.71
CA THR A 84 17.14 9.59 24.23
C THR A 84 18.29 9.80 23.23
N SER A 85 17.98 9.87 21.93
CA SER A 85 18.91 9.94 20.81
C SER A 85 18.48 11.05 19.87
N ASP A 86 19.43 11.89 19.45
CA ASP A 86 19.19 13.04 18.55
C ASP A 86 18.99 12.62 17.06
N LYS A 87 18.40 11.44 16.84
CA LYS A 87 18.15 10.86 15.51
C LYS A 87 16.67 10.89 15.21
N THR A 88 16.30 11.42 14.05
CA THR A 88 14.90 11.41 13.58
C THR A 88 14.59 10.09 12.90
N LEU A 89 13.54 9.41 13.36
CA LEU A 89 13.09 8.14 12.80
C LEU A 89 11.85 8.35 11.94
N ASP A 90 11.81 7.71 10.76
CA ASP A 90 10.62 7.76 9.91
C ASP A 90 9.58 6.73 10.39
N LEU A 91 8.56 7.24 11.09
CA LEU A 91 7.42 6.46 11.57
C LEU A 91 6.70 5.71 10.43
N GLY A 92 6.61 6.32 9.24
CA GLY A 92 5.94 5.72 8.09
C GLY A 92 6.67 4.47 7.60
N ASP A 93 7.98 4.56 7.43
CA ASP A 93 8.83 3.43 7.05
C ASP A 93 8.81 2.32 8.11
N ILE A 94 8.83 2.68 9.40
CA ILE A 94 8.77 1.73 10.53
C ILE A 94 7.43 0.99 10.56
N ALA A 95 6.32 1.73 10.51
CA ALA A 95 4.98 1.15 10.52
C ALA A 95 4.75 0.26 9.29
N ALA A 96 5.14 0.71 8.10
CA ALA A 96 5.03 -0.09 6.88
C ALA A 96 5.87 -1.37 6.96
N TYR A 97 7.08 -1.32 7.54
CA TYR A 97 7.90 -2.51 7.72
C TYR A 97 7.26 -3.53 8.64
N ALA A 98 6.73 -3.09 9.78
CA ALA A 98 6.06 -3.95 10.76
C ALA A 98 4.76 -4.54 10.19
N LEU A 99 3.90 -3.72 9.58
CA LEU A 99 2.62 -4.17 9.01
C LEU A 99 2.78 -5.22 7.91
N ASN A 100 3.84 -5.13 7.09
CA ASN A 100 4.12 -6.12 6.04
C ASN A 100 4.57 -7.50 6.59
N ARG A 101 4.80 -7.62 7.89
CA ARG A 101 5.28 -8.85 8.55
C ARG A 101 4.31 -9.42 9.57
N LEU A 102 3.25 -8.68 9.86
CA LEU A 102 2.21 -9.07 10.79
C LEU A 102 1.00 -9.62 10.03
N PRO A 103 0.27 -10.60 10.60
CA PRO A 103 -0.95 -11.08 9.98
C PRO A 103 -1.99 -9.93 9.91
N PRO A 104 -2.62 -9.67 8.75
CA PRO A 104 -3.62 -8.63 8.64
C PRO A 104 -4.93 -9.04 9.35
N LEU A 105 -5.53 -8.12 10.10
CA LEU A 105 -6.78 -8.34 10.84
C LEU A 105 -7.87 -7.44 10.28
N TYR A 106 -8.53 -7.89 9.22
CA TYR A 106 -9.59 -7.14 8.57
C TYR A 106 -10.95 -7.36 9.25
N ALA A 107 -11.67 -6.27 9.48
CA ALA A 107 -13.05 -6.28 9.97
C ALA A 107 -13.95 -5.43 9.07
N THR A 108 -15.20 -5.86 8.91
CA THR A 108 -16.28 -5.16 8.18
C THR A 108 -17.23 -4.39 9.08
N THR A 109 -17.18 -4.66 10.38
CA THR A 109 -18.07 -4.08 11.39
C THR A 109 -17.23 -3.54 12.55
N GLU A 110 -17.73 -2.50 13.21
CA GLU A 110 -17.08 -1.93 14.39
C GLU A 110 -16.97 -2.96 15.54
N GLU A 111 -18.02 -3.75 15.76
CA GLU A 111 -18.02 -4.84 16.75
C GLU A 111 -16.94 -5.88 16.45
N GLY A 112 -16.80 -6.29 15.18
CA GLY A 112 -15.77 -7.24 14.77
C GLY A 112 -14.36 -6.66 14.88
N ALA A 113 -14.21 -5.34 14.65
CA ALA A 113 -12.95 -4.64 14.85
C ALA A 113 -12.56 -4.62 16.34
N ASN A 114 -13.52 -4.33 17.23
CA ASN A 114 -13.30 -4.33 18.67
C ASN A 114 -12.90 -5.72 19.19
N PHE A 115 -13.60 -6.77 18.77
CA PHE A 115 -13.26 -8.15 19.12
C PHE A 115 -11.85 -8.53 18.68
N GLN A 116 -11.48 -8.22 17.44
CA GLN A 116 -10.12 -8.48 16.93
C GLN A 116 -9.06 -7.66 17.66
N ARG A 117 -9.38 -6.42 18.06
CA ARG A 117 -8.46 -5.56 18.83
C ARG A 117 -8.15 -6.16 20.19
N GLU A 118 -9.18 -6.64 20.90
CA GLU A 118 -9.00 -7.29 22.20
C GLU A 118 -8.20 -8.58 22.09
N ASN A 119 -8.53 -9.42 21.09
CA ASN A 119 -7.78 -10.66 20.86
C ASN A 119 -6.31 -10.41 20.51
N ALA A 120 -6.06 -9.44 19.63
CA ALA A 120 -4.70 -9.05 19.22
C ALA A 120 -3.88 -8.50 20.39
N ARG A 121 -4.50 -7.76 21.32
CA ARG A 121 -3.80 -7.30 22.55
C ARG A 121 -3.36 -8.45 23.43
N GLY A 122 -4.15 -9.52 23.52
CA GLY A 122 -3.83 -10.71 24.31
C GLY A 122 -2.73 -11.57 23.68
N GLU A 123 -2.82 -11.86 22.38
CA GLU A 123 -1.97 -12.87 21.74
C GLU A 123 -0.83 -12.27 20.89
N LEU A 124 -1.06 -11.12 20.26
CA LEU A 124 -0.16 -10.56 19.25
C LEU A 124 0.66 -9.36 19.75
N SER A 125 0.41 -8.86 20.96
CA SER A 125 1.13 -7.70 21.52
C SER A 125 2.65 -7.89 21.55
N ALA A 126 3.11 -9.07 21.99
CA ALA A 126 4.53 -9.41 21.99
C ALA A 126 5.13 -9.45 20.57
N LEU A 127 4.37 -9.99 19.60
CA LEU A 127 4.80 -10.05 18.20
C LEU A 127 4.86 -8.65 17.57
N ILE A 128 3.88 -7.80 17.85
CA ILE A 128 3.86 -6.40 17.40
C ILE A 128 5.10 -5.68 17.93
N ALA A 129 5.37 -5.77 19.22
CA ALA A 129 6.53 -5.12 19.85
C ALA A 129 7.86 -5.59 19.22
N ASP A 130 8.01 -6.89 18.98
CA ASP A 130 9.20 -7.46 18.32
C ASP A 130 9.36 -6.95 16.87
N GLN A 131 8.28 -6.92 16.08
CA GLN A 131 8.35 -6.43 14.71
C GLN A 131 8.64 -4.93 14.62
N VAL A 132 8.06 -4.13 15.54
CA VAL A 132 8.36 -2.69 15.65
C VAL A 132 9.81 -2.47 16.07
N GLN A 133 10.31 -3.24 17.04
CA GLN A 133 11.71 -3.15 17.47
C GLN A 133 12.68 -3.48 16.32
N GLN A 134 12.41 -4.53 15.55
CA GLN A 134 13.21 -4.88 14.38
C GLN A 134 13.16 -3.80 13.30
N ALA A 135 11.98 -3.18 13.10
CA ALA A 135 11.82 -2.07 12.16
C ALA A 135 12.69 -0.87 12.56
N ILE A 136 12.70 -0.52 13.84
CA ILE A 136 13.50 0.56 14.41
C ILE A 136 14.99 0.27 14.26
N SER A 137 15.46 -0.91 14.68
CA SER A 137 16.87 -1.29 14.54
C SER A 137 17.33 -1.19 13.08
N ARG A 138 16.52 -1.67 12.13
CA ARG A 138 16.82 -1.55 10.71
C ARG A 138 16.83 -0.11 10.22
N ASN A 139 15.95 0.75 10.73
CA ASN A 139 15.91 2.16 10.37
C ASN A 139 17.18 2.89 10.88
N LEU A 140 17.64 2.55 12.08
CA LEU A 140 18.88 3.07 12.67
C LEU A 140 20.15 2.60 11.93
N ASP A 141 20.15 1.36 11.42
CA ASP A 141 21.24 0.76 10.66
C ASP A 141 21.19 1.10 9.17
N LYS A 142 20.17 1.83 8.71
CA LYS A 142 20.00 2.20 7.32
C LYS A 142 21.08 3.22 6.95
N PRO A 143 22.00 2.92 6.01
CA PRO A 143 22.87 3.96 5.45
C PRO A 143 21.99 4.99 4.73
N ASP A 144 22.41 6.25 4.72
CA ASP A 144 21.76 7.36 4.02
C ASP A 144 21.76 7.11 2.50
N PHE A 145 20.88 6.22 2.04
CA PHE A 145 20.70 5.90 0.63
C PHE A 145 19.35 6.46 0.19
N TYR A 146 19.41 7.54 -0.58
CA TYR A 146 18.31 8.06 -1.37
C TYR A 146 18.78 8.22 -2.82
N PRO A 147 17.88 8.16 -3.81
CA PRO A 147 16.78 7.24 -4.03
C PRO A 147 17.08 6.44 -5.31
N GLU A 148 16.67 5.19 -5.42
CA GLU A 148 15.52 4.84 -6.24
C GLU A 148 15.16 3.42 -5.83
N ARG A 149 13.91 3.19 -5.44
CA ARG A 149 13.31 1.87 -5.60
C ARG A 149 13.30 1.58 -7.10
N GLN A 150 14.43 1.14 -7.63
CA GLN A 150 14.48 0.51 -8.93
C GLN A 150 13.74 -0.79 -8.74
N ILE A 151 12.46 -0.78 -9.12
CA ILE A 151 11.75 -1.98 -9.53
C ILE A 151 12.77 -2.76 -10.36
N ILE A 152 12.96 -4.06 -10.08
CA ILE A 152 13.80 -4.93 -10.91
C ILE A 152 13.18 -4.88 -12.31
N GLN A 153 13.61 -3.91 -13.10
CA GLN A 153 13.29 -3.86 -14.51
C GLN A 153 13.96 -5.11 -15.07
N LYS A 154 13.23 -5.88 -15.86
CA LYS A 154 13.83 -6.88 -16.75
C LYS A 154 14.84 -6.16 -17.65
N LYS A 155 16.07 -5.96 -17.19
CA LYS A 155 17.19 -5.46 -17.99
C LYS A 155 18.09 -6.65 -18.28
N THR A 156 17.89 -7.16 -19.49
CA THR A 156 18.91 -7.69 -20.39
C THR A 156 20.22 -8.15 -19.73
N GLY A 157 20.29 -9.45 -19.41
CA GLY A 157 21.45 -10.36 -19.41
C GLY A 157 22.81 -9.95 -18.79
N ASP A 158 23.37 -8.80 -19.13
CA ASP A 158 24.82 -8.54 -19.00
C ASP A 158 25.20 -7.53 -17.91
N ASN A 159 24.26 -6.73 -17.40
CA ASN A 159 24.61 -5.64 -16.48
C ASN A 159 24.79 -6.06 -15.01
N VAL A 160 24.20 -7.18 -14.58
CA VAL A 160 24.32 -7.61 -13.18
C VAL A 160 25.71 -8.18 -12.89
N LEU A 161 26.26 -8.98 -13.82
CA LEU A 161 27.59 -9.57 -13.67
C LEU A 161 28.69 -8.50 -13.69
N SER A 162 28.57 -7.48 -14.54
CA SER A 162 29.53 -6.37 -14.59
C SER A 162 29.47 -5.49 -13.33
N GLN A 163 28.27 -5.23 -12.79
CA GLN A 163 28.08 -4.48 -11.54
C GLN A 163 28.58 -5.26 -10.31
N VAL A 164 28.34 -6.59 -10.27
CA VAL A 164 28.89 -7.45 -9.21
C VAL A 164 30.41 -7.55 -9.34
N SER A 165 30.94 -7.64 -10.56
CA SER A 165 32.39 -7.65 -10.80
C SER A 165 33.05 -6.35 -10.35
N SER A 166 32.47 -5.18 -10.66
CA SER A 166 33.04 -3.90 -10.24
C SER A 166 33.02 -3.73 -8.72
N LEU A 167 31.91 -4.09 -8.08
CA LEU A 167 31.80 -4.07 -6.62
C LEU A 167 32.79 -5.01 -5.94
N LEU A 168 32.96 -6.22 -6.48
CA LEU A 168 33.96 -7.17 -5.97
C LEU A 168 35.38 -6.64 -6.15
N GLN A 169 35.67 -5.95 -7.25
CA GLN A 169 36.99 -5.40 -7.56
C GLN A 169 37.32 -4.18 -6.69
N ASP A 170 36.33 -3.32 -6.43
CA ASP A 170 36.46 -2.15 -5.56
C ASP A 170 36.64 -2.54 -4.09
N HIS A 171 35.98 -3.62 -3.64
CA HIS A 171 36.14 -4.15 -2.28
C HIS A 171 37.31 -5.12 -2.12
N ALA A 172 38.01 -5.48 -3.20
CA ALA A 172 39.14 -6.39 -3.20
C ALA A 172 40.47 -5.66 -2.95
N HIS A 173 40.59 -4.91 -1.85
CA HIS A 173 41.87 -4.30 -1.42
C HIS A 173 42.99 -5.31 -1.06
N LYS A 174 42.74 -6.63 -1.19
CA LYS A 174 43.69 -7.72 -0.89
C LYS A 174 43.93 -8.69 -2.06
N PHE A 175 43.43 -8.42 -3.26
CA PHE A 175 43.69 -9.32 -4.39
C PHE A 175 45.05 -9.01 -4.98
N GLU A 176 46.00 -9.94 -4.82
CA GLU A 176 47.33 -9.83 -5.42
C GLU A 176 47.21 -9.66 -6.94
N PRO A 177 47.93 -8.70 -7.56
CA PRO A 177 47.98 -8.63 -9.00
C PRO A 177 48.72 -9.86 -9.53
N ALA A 178 48.08 -10.61 -10.43
CA ALA A 178 48.72 -11.71 -11.13
C ALA A 178 50.00 -11.24 -11.83
N PRO A 179 51.10 -12.02 -11.78
CA PRO A 179 52.37 -11.62 -12.36
C PRO A 179 52.20 -11.50 -13.87
N LYS A 180 52.58 -10.34 -14.42
CA LYS A 180 52.65 -10.12 -15.86
C LYS A 180 53.78 -11.00 -16.42
N ALA A 181 53.42 -11.92 -17.32
CA ALA A 181 54.36 -12.62 -18.19
C ALA A 181 54.85 -11.71 -19.31
#